data_AF-A0A7W1LYY4-F1
#
_entry.id   AF-A0A7W1LYY4-F1
#
_cell.length_a   1.000
_cell.length_b   1.000
_cell.length_c   1.000
_cell.angle_alpha   90.00
_cell.angle_beta   90.00
_cell.angle_gamma   90.00
#
_symmetry.space_group_name_H-M   'P 1'
#
loop_
_entity.id
_entity.type
_entity.pdbx_description
1 polymer ?
#
loop_
_entity_poly.entity_id
_entity_poly.type
_entity_poly.pdbx_seq_one_letter_code
_entity_poly.pdbx_strand_id
1 'polypeptide(L)'
;MKRWIIAVLLISVATAAGMFRGASGKFTANNAATMSEGREEIRQTYQLSPGANVEVRGINGQVEIETTDTTTAEVYILRTAANQTDLETRKVTVTATATSLVI
;
A
#
# COMPACT_ATOMS: atom_id res chain seq x y z
N MET A 1 8.18 -10.01 31.59
CA MET A 1 6.77 -10.14 31.12
C MET A 1 5.93 -9.07 31.80
N LYS A 2 5.01 -8.41 31.05
CA LYS A 2 4.08 -7.33 31.45
C LYS A 2 4.67 -5.92 31.55
N ARG A 3 4.76 -5.25 30.39
CA ARG A 3 4.96 -3.79 30.24
C ARG A 3 4.11 -3.19 29.09
N TRP A 4 2.91 -3.72 28.87
CA TRP A 4 2.04 -3.32 27.74
C TRP A 4 0.63 -2.91 28.18
N ILE A 5 0.35 -2.77 29.48
CA ILE A 5 -1.01 -2.53 30.01
C ILE A 5 -1.33 -1.02 30.14
N ILE A 6 -0.38 -0.12 29.83
CA ILE A 6 -0.58 1.33 30.05
C ILE A 6 -1.28 2.04 28.87
N ALA A 7 -1.46 1.39 27.72
CA ALA A 7 -2.03 2.03 26.53
C ALA A 7 -3.57 1.99 26.41
N VAL A 8 -4.30 1.34 27.34
CA VAL A 8 -5.76 1.10 27.19
C VAL A 8 -6.62 2.09 28.01
N LEU A 9 -6.02 3.06 28.72
CA LEU A 9 -6.75 3.94 29.65
C LEU A 9 -6.86 5.41 29.21
N LEU A 10 -7.03 5.68 27.91
CA LEU A 10 -7.15 7.05 27.38
C LEU A 10 -8.21 7.21 26.26
N ILE A 11 -9.41 6.66 26.43
CA ILE A 11 -10.58 7.10 25.65
C ILE A 11 -11.76 7.32 26.60
N SER A 12 -11.70 8.45 27.29
CA SER A 12 -12.82 9.03 28.01
C SER A 12 -13.44 10.14 27.15
N VAL A 13 -14.73 9.97 26.86
CA VAL A 13 -15.75 11.03 26.81
C VAL A 13 -15.61 12.09 25.70
N ALA A 14 -16.49 12.00 24.70
CA ALA A 14 -17.09 13.18 24.07
C ALA A 14 -18.48 12.88 23.50
N THR A 15 -19.48 13.39 24.23
CA THR A 15 -20.68 14.11 23.73
C THR A 15 -21.71 13.39 22.86
N ALA A 16 -22.81 13.00 23.54
CA ALA A 16 -24.15 13.15 22.99
C ALA A 16 -24.43 14.64 22.74
N ALA A 17 -24.35 15.08 21.49
CA ALA A 17 -24.90 16.35 21.03
C ALA A 17 -25.00 16.31 19.49
N GLY A 18 -26.22 16.25 18.94
CA GLY A 18 -26.37 16.35 17.49
C GLY A 18 -27.65 15.75 16.90
N MET A 19 -28.80 15.94 17.53
CA MET A 19 -30.07 15.96 16.80
C MET A 19 -30.03 17.18 15.85
N PHE A 20 -29.66 16.98 14.58
CA PHE A 20 -30.01 17.89 13.50
C PHE A 20 -30.96 17.18 12.54
N ARG A 21 -32.25 17.49 12.70
CA ARG A 21 -33.29 17.34 11.69
C ARG A 21 -33.00 18.33 10.56
N GLY A 22 -32.90 17.85 9.32
CA GLY A 22 -32.79 18.69 8.14
C GLY A 22 -33.07 17.89 6.87
N ALA A 23 -34.21 18.20 6.25
CA ALA A 23 -34.67 17.86 4.90
C ALA A 23 -33.87 16.81 4.08
N SER A 24 -34.52 15.67 3.86
CA SER A 24 -34.19 14.66 2.86
C SER A 24 -34.35 15.22 1.43
N GLY A 25 -33.37 15.99 0.98
CA GLY A 25 -33.11 16.16 -0.44
C GLY A 25 -32.55 14.85 -0.99
N LYS A 26 -33.34 14.16 -1.82
CA LYS A 26 -32.85 13.02 -2.60
C LYS A 26 -31.84 13.53 -3.62
N PHE A 27 -30.56 13.59 -3.24
CA PHE A 27 -29.47 13.71 -4.18
C PHE A 27 -29.46 12.44 -5.02
N THR A 28 -30.01 12.53 -6.23
CA THR A 28 -29.80 11.53 -7.27
C THR A 28 -28.36 11.69 -7.71
N ALA A 29 -27.46 10.97 -7.04
CA ALA A 29 -26.11 10.78 -7.53
C ALA A 29 -26.23 9.99 -8.83
N ASN A 30 -26.14 10.69 -9.95
CA ASN A 30 -25.85 10.05 -11.23
C ASN A 30 -24.50 9.34 -11.03
N ASN A 31 -24.54 8.01 -10.86
CA ASN A 31 -23.37 7.15 -10.98
C ASN A 31 -22.91 7.22 -12.44
N ALA A 32 -22.31 8.33 -12.84
CA ALA A 32 -21.23 8.27 -13.79
C ALA A 32 -20.19 7.41 -13.10
N ALA A 33 -20.10 6.14 -13.50
CA ALA A 33 -18.97 5.32 -13.15
C ALA A 33 -17.75 6.07 -13.68
N THR A 34 -17.15 6.89 -12.82
CA THR A 34 -15.82 7.43 -13.04
C THR A 34 -14.98 6.17 -13.20
N MET A 35 -14.63 5.84 -14.44
CA MET A 35 -13.57 4.91 -14.73
C MET A 35 -12.32 5.57 -14.16
N SER A 36 -12.12 5.40 -12.85
CA SER A 36 -10.92 5.85 -12.18
C SER A 36 -9.84 4.94 -12.72
N GLU A 37 -8.95 5.54 -13.52
CA GLU A 37 -7.71 4.88 -13.92
C GLU A 37 -7.08 4.29 -12.66
N GLY A 38 -6.80 2.99 -12.70
CA GLY A 38 -6.18 2.30 -11.59
C GLY A 38 -4.74 2.78 -11.50
N ARG A 39 -4.33 3.26 -10.33
CA ARG A 39 -2.92 3.55 -10.05
C ARG A 39 -2.56 3.00 -8.68
N GLU A 40 -1.50 2.22 -8.62
CA GLU A 40 -0.95 1.67 -7.39
C GLU A 40 0.54 1.99 -7.30
N GLU A 41 0.95 2.42 -6.12
CA GLU A 41 2.33 2.77 -5.81
C GLU A 41 2.78 2.02 -4.56
N ILE A 42 3.86 1.27 -4.68
CA ILE A 42 4.45 0.49 -3.61
C ILE A 42 5.86 1.01 -3.37
N ARG A 43 6.12 1.42 -2.13
CA ARG A 43 7.44 1.84 -1.64
C ARG A 43 7.80 0.99 -0.45
N GLN A 44 8.81 0.16 -0.60
CA GLN A 44 9.25 -0.76 0.44
C GLN A 44 10.77 -0.72 0.56
N THR A 45 11.23 -0.98 1.78
CA THR A 45 12.65 -0.96 2.11
C THR A 45 12.99 -2.24 2.84
N TYR A 46 14.07 -2.90 2.43
CA TYR A 46 14.51 -4.17 2.96
C TYR A 46 15.98 -4.12 3.35
N GLN A 47 16.34 -4.82 4.43
CA GLN A 47 17.73 -5.06 4.80
C GLN A 47 18.19 -6.39 4.19
N LEU A 48 19.27 -6.34 3.44
CA LEU A 48 19.88 -7.48 2.77
C LEU A 48 21.29 -7.70 3.30
N SER A 49 21.65 -8.97 3.46
CA SER A 49 23.01 -9.38 3.83
C SER A 49 23.95 -9.17 2.65
N PRO A 50 25.26 -8.94 2.88
CA PRO A 50 26.25 -8.90 1.81
C PRO A 50 26.18 -10.16 0.93
N GLY A 51 26.17 -9.98 -0.40
CA GLY A 51 26.05 -11.08 -1.36
C GLY A 51 24.63 -11.66 -1.50
N ALA A 52 23.60 -10.98 -0.97
CA ALA A 52 22.21 -11.33 -1.22
C ALA A 52 21.86 -11.28 -2.72
N ASN A 53 20.94 -12.16 -3.13
CA ASN A 53 20.48 -12.24 -4.52
C ASN A 53 19.21 -11.41 -4.72
N VAL A 54 19.16 -10.67 -5.83
CA VAL A 54 17.97 -9.94 -6.26
C VAL A 54 17.47 -10.56 -7.56
N GLU A 55 16.23 -11.02 -7.58
CA GLU A 55 15.58 -11.63 -8.73
C GLU A 55 14.31 -10.85 -9.07
N VAL A 56 14.17 -10.43 -10.33
CA VAL A 56 12.99 -9.72 -10.84
C VAL A 56 12.37 -10.56 -11.94
N ARG A 57 11.07 -10.88 -11.84
CA ARG A 57 10.38 -11.72 -12.83
C ARG A 57 8.95 -11.26 -13.07
N GLY A 58 8.42 -11.62 -14.23
CA GLY A 58 7.00 -11.39 -14.52
C GLY A 58 6.61 -9.90 -14.62
N ILE A 59 7.59 -9.00 -14.69
CA ILE A 59 7.36 -7.57 -14.88
C ILE A 59 7.25 -7.27 -16.37
N ASN A 60 6.05 -6.87 -16.79
CA ASN A 60 5.79 -6.37 -18.15
C ASN A 60 5.92 -4.85 -18.14
N GLY A 61 7.16 -4.36 -18.26
CA GLY A 61 7.44 -2.93 -18.21
C GLY A 61 8.93 -2.64 -18.06
N GLN A 62 9.26 -1.38 -17.82
CA GLN A 62 10.63 -0.97 -17.52
C GLN A 62 11.01 -1.44 -16.12
N VAL A 63 12.22 -1.99 -16.00
CA VAL A 63 12.86 -2.30 -14.73
C VAL A 63 14.19 -1.56 -14.70
N GLU A 64 14.41 -0.80 -13.65
CA GLU A 64 15.66 -0.11 -13.36
C GLU A 64 16.24 -0.68 -12.07
N ILE A 65 17.51 -1.04 -12.10
CA ILE A 65 18.22 -1.61 -10.96
C ILE A 65 19.51 -0.81 -10.80
N GLU A 66 19.64 -0.18 -9.65
CA GLU A 66 20.83 0.54 -9.24
C GLU A 66 21.46 -0.14 -8.04
N THR A 67 22.79 -0.19 -8.02
CA THR A 67 23.56 -0.69 -6.89
C THR A 67 23.90 0.44 -5.94
N THR A 68 23.87 0.18 -4.64
CA THR A 68 24.27 1.13 -3.60
C THR A 68 25.34 0.50 -2.71
N ASP A 69 26.13 1.33 -2.03
CA ASP A 69 27.13 0.87 -1.06
C ASP A 69 26.52 0.56 0.33
N THR A 70 25.20 0.37 0.41
CA THR A 70 24.47 0.10 1.65
C THR A 70 23.89 -1.32 1.67
N THR A 71 23.53 -1.81 2.86
CA THR A 71 22.79 -3.07 3.03
C THR A 71 21.28 -2.92 2.79
N THR A 72 20.84 -1.76 2.29
CA THR A 72 19.43 -1.42 2.15
C THR A 72 19.03 -1.52 0.68
N ALA A 73 18.00 -2.32 0.41
CA ALA A 73 17.33 -2.34 -0.89
C ALA A 73 16.05 -1.50 -0.81
N GLU A 74 15.94 -0.54 -1.72
CA GLU A 74 14.74 0.25 -1.91
C GLU A 74 13.98 -0.26 -3.12
N VAL A 75 12.72 -0.62 -2.93
CA VAL A 75 11.83 -1.13 -3.98
C VAL A 75 10.74 -0.11 -4.22
N TYR A 76 10.72 0.41 -5.43
CA TYR A 76 9.68 1.29 -5.94
C TYR A 76 8.95 0.62 -7.10
N ILE A 77 7.64 0.41 -6.95
CA ILE A 77 6.80 -0.17 -7.99
C ILE A 77 5.64 0.79 -8.25
N LEU A 78 5.53 1.22 -9.50
CA LEU A 78 4.40 1.99 -9.99
C LEU A 78 3.64 1.15 -11.02
N ARG A 79 2.35 0.93 -10.78
CA ARG A 79 1.46 0.20 -11.68
C ARG A 79 0.29 1.08 -12.06
N THR A 80 -0.06 1.06 -13.34
CA THR A 80 -1.25 1.73 -13.87
C THR A 80 -2.09 0.73 -14.65
N ALA A 81 -3.41 0.92 -14.63
CA ALA A 81 -4.37 0.15 -15.40
C ALA A 81 -5.59 0.99 -15.77
N ALA A 82 -6.39 0.52 -16.72
CA ALA A 82 -7.59 1.24 -17.15
C ALA A 82 -8.64 1.37 -16.04
N ASN A 83 -8.65 0.44 -15.08
CA ASN A 83 -9.52 0.46 -13.90
C ASN A 83 -8.85 -0.24 -12.72
N GLN A 84 -9.39 -0.05 -11.52
CA GLN A 84 -8.84 -0.63 -10.29
C GLN A 84 -8.90 -2.17 -10.27
N THR A 85 -9.94 -2.78 -10.84
CA THR A 85 -10.12 -4.24 -10.85
C THR A 85 -9.03 -4.96 -11.65
N ASP A 86 -8.52 -4.33 -12.71
CA ASP A 86 -7.39 -4.84 -13.49
C ASP A 86 -6.10 -4.89 -12.65
N LEU A 87 -5.91 -3.95 -11.72
CA LEU A 87 -4.77 -3.98 -10.81
C LEU A 87 -4.83 -5.14 -9.82
N GLU A 88 -6.03 -5.54 -9.41
CA GLU A 88 -6.25 -6.66 -8.48
C GLU A 88 -5.96 -8.02 -9.11
N THR A 89 -6.14 -8.13 -10.43
CA THR A 89 -5.95 -9.39 -11.17
C THR A 89 -4.48 -9.76 -11.35
N ARG A 90 -3.58 -8.77 -11.43
CA ARG A 90 -2.14 -8.97 -11.73
C ARG A 90 -1.23 -8.34 -10.69
N LYS A 91 -1.29 -8.83 -9.45
CA LYS A 91 -0.50 -8.27 -8.35
C LYS A 91 0.99 -8.55 -8.53
N VAL A 92 1.81 -7.55 -8.24
CA VAL A 92 3.26 -7.74 -8.04
C VAL A 92 3.49 -8.09 -6.58
N THR A 93 4.27 -9.13 -6.32
CA THR A 93 4.52 -9.63 -4.96
C THR A 93 5.98 -9.45 -4.63
N VAL A 94 6.29 -8.74 -3.56
CA VAL A 94 7.66 -8.57 -3.09
C VAL A 94 7.89 -9.49 -1.91
N THR A 95 8.82 -10.44 -2.07
CA THR A 95 9.23 -11.37 -1.02
C THR A 95 10.68 -11.11 -0.67
N ALA A 96 10.94 -10.77 0.59
CA ALA A 96 12.27 -10.50 1.08
C ALA A 96 12.65 -11.41 2.23
N THR A 97 13.89 -11.87 2.18
CA THR A 97 14.61 -12.55 3.26
C THR A 97 15.96 -11.86 3.45
N ALA A 98 16.73 -12.24 4.46
CA ALA A 98 18.05 -11.66 4.68
C ALA A 98 19.02 -11.89 3.50
N THR A 99 18.82 -12.92 2.68
CA THR A 99 19.76 -13.31 1.60
C THR A 99 19.15 -13.25 0.20
N SER A 100 17.87 -12.91 0.09
CA SER A 100 17.15 -12.91 -1.19
C SER A 100 16.03 -11.89 -1.20
N LEU A 101 15.91 -11.16 -2.31
CA LEU A 101 14.78 -10.31 -2.65
C LEU A 101 14.20 -10.77 -3.99
N VAL A 102 12.93 -11.14 -4.01
CA VAL A 102 12.22 -11.57 -5.22
C VAL A 102 11.06 -10.63 -5.47
N ILE A 103 10.99 -10.10 -6.68
CA ILE A 103 9.97 -9.16 -7.18
C ILE A 103 9.24 -9.78 -8.36
#